data_AF-A0A078HE75-F1
#
_entry.id   AF-A0A078HE75-F1
#
_cell.length_a   1.000
_cell.length_b   1.000
_cell.length_c   1.000
_cell.angle_alpha   90.00
_cell.angle_beta   90.00
_cell.angle_gamma   90.00
#
_symmetry.space_group_name_H-M   'P 1'
#
loop_
_entity.id
_entity.type
_entity.pdbx_description
1 polymer ?
#
loop_
_entity_poly.entity_id
_entity_poly.type
_entity_poly.pdbx_seq_one_letter_code
_entity_poly.pdbx_strand_id
1 'polypeptide(L)' 'MKKRGETVFLTVGWENFVKDNELEDGKMMEFIYDCDRTFYVVIFGHGGVSELRVFPQAVVDVGDYATGEEEEEEEKNKSN' A
#
# COMPACT_ATOMS: atom_id res chain seq x y z
N MET A 1 0.57 -2.32 -5.94
CA MET A 1 0.75 -3.75 -5.62
C MET A 1 1.17 -4.50 -6.87
N LYS A 2 1.98 -5.55 -6.75
CA LYS A 2 2.36 -6.42 -7.88
C LYS A 2 2.06 -7.87 -7.53
N LYS A 3 1.30 -8.57 -8.39
CA LYS A 3 1.04 -10.01 -8.25
C LYS A 3 2.16 -10.81 -8.95
N ARG A 4 2.65 -11.88 -8.32
CA ARG A 4 3.50 -12.90 -8.97
C ARG A 4 3.00 -14.27 -8.55
N GLY A 5 2.37 -15.00 -9.47
CA GLY A 5 1.69 -16.26 -9.16
C GLY A 5 0.52 -16.01 -8.19
N GLU A 6 0.51 -16.75 -7.08
CA GLU A 6 -0.50 -16.63 -6.02
C GLU A 6 -0.11 -15.60 -4.94
N THR A 7 1.06 -14.97 -5.06
CA THR A 7 1.56 -14.00 -4.08
C THR A 7 1.35 -12.57 -4.55
N VAL A 8 0.97 -11.69 -3.62
CA VAL A 8 0.84 -10.25 -3.84
C VAL A 8 1.92 -9.51 -3.06
N PHE A 9 2.59 -8.57 -3.72
CA PHE A 9 3.67 -7.78 -3.16
C PHE A 9 3.26 -6.30 -3.07
N LEU A 10 3.45 -5.70 -1.90
CA LEU A 10 3.50 -4.25 -1.74
C LEU A 10 4.84 -3.78 -2.32
N THR A 11 4.81 -2.86 -3.28
CA THR A 11 6.02 -2.43 -4.00
C THR A 11 6.18 -0.92 -3.90
N VAL A 12 5.53 -0.17 -4.79
CA VAL A 12 5.58 1.29 -4.82
C VAL A 12 5.08 1.85 -3.48
N GLY A 13 5.85 2.76 -2.89
CA GLY A 13 5.54 3.41 -1.61
C GLY A 13 5.90 2.58 -0.37
N TRP A 14 6.20 1.29 -0.50
CA TRP A 14 6.54 0.44 0.66
C TRP A 14 7.83 0.87 1.35
N GLU A 15 8.86 1.24 0.58
CA GLU A 15 10.12 1.73 1.13
C GLU A 15 9.93 3.00 1.97
N ASN A 16 9.09 3.93 1.48
CA ASN A 16 8.76 5.15 2.23
C ASN A 16 7.96 4.80 3.49
N PHE A 17 6.98 3.92 3.39
CA PHE A 17 6.21 3.45 4.55
C PHE A 17 7.11 2.83 5.64
N VAL A 18 8.10 2.03 5.25
CA VAL A 18 9.10 1.46 6.16
C VAL A 18 9.93 2.56 6.83
N LYS A 19 10.40 3.55 6.09
CA LYS A 19 11.19 4.66 6.61
C LYS A 19 10.37 5.56 7.55
N ASP A 20 9.19 5.98 7.11
CA ASP A 20 8.33 6.93 7.84
C ASP A 20 7.80 6.33 9.15
N ASN A 21 7.67 5.00 9.22
CA ASN A 21 7.24 4.29 10.42
C ASN A 21 8.39 3.63 11.18
N GLU A 22 9.65 3.86 10.80
CA GLU A 22 10.83 3.25 11.43
C GLU A 22 10.67 1.73 11.60
N LEU A 23 10.20 1.05 10.55
CA LEU A 23 10.01 -0.39 10.58
C LEU A 23 11.37 -1.09 10.58
N GLU A 24 11.53 -2.00 11.53
CA GLU A 24 12.73 -2.79 11.75
C GLU A 24 12.36 -4.26 11.95
N ASP A 25 13.34 -5.15 11.75
CA ASP A 25 13.15 -6.58 11.94
C ASP A 25 12.71 -6.90 13.37
N GLY A 26 11.57 -7.58 13.50
CA GLY A 26 10.99 -7.95 14.81
C GLY A 26 9.85 -7.04 15.28
N LYS A 27 9.56 -5.94 14.57
CA LYS A 27 8.29 -5.23 14.71
C LYS A 27 7.15 -6.04 14.06
N MET A 28 5.97 -6.02 14.66
CA MET A 28 4.78 -6.72 14.14
C MET A 28 3.81 -5.72 13.51
N MET A 29 3.05 -6.18 12.52
CA MET A 29 2.05 -5.36 11.83
C MET A 29 0.74 -6.14 11.70
N GLU A 30 -0.37 -5.46 11.97
CA GLU A 30 -1.72 -5.98 11.71
C GLU A 30 -2.35 -5.19 10.57
N PHE A 31 -2.84 -5.90 9.55
CA PHE A 31 -3.54 -5.33 8.41
C PHE A 31 -5.03 -5.55 8.57
N ILE A 32 -5.78 -4.46 8.72
CA ILE A 32 -7.24 -4.47 8.81
C ILE A 32 -7.78 -4.02 7.45
N TYR A 33 -8.54 -4.89 6.81
CA TYR A 33 -9.15 -4.62 5.51
C TYR A 33 -10.61 -4.19 5.69
N ASP A 34 -10.98 -3.03 5.12
CA ASP A 34 -12.30 -2.43 5.29
C ASP A 34 -13.30 -2.76 4.19
N CYS A 35 -12.95 -3.73 3.32
CA CYS A 35 -13.74 -4.13 2.15
C CYS A 35 -13.80 -3.09 1.02
N ASP A 36 -13.26 -1.87 1.19
CA ASP A 36 -13.28 -0.80 0.18
C ASP A 36 -11.86 -0.46 -0.31
N ARG A 37 -11.02 -1.50 -0.47
CA ARG A 37 -9.64 -1.41 -0.96
C ARG A 37 -8.67 -0.66 -0.04
N THR A 38 -9.09 -0.28 1.17
CA THR A 38 -8.24 0.39 2.14
C THR A 38 -7.74 -0.62 3.18
N PHE A 39 -6.45 -0.52 3.49
CA PHE A 39 -5.84 -1.27 4.58
C PHE A 39 -5.46 -0.29 5.68
N TYR A 40 -6.02 -0.47 6.87
CA TYR A 40 -5.52 0.16 8.07
C TYR A 40 -4.39 -0.71 8.63
N VAL A 41 -3.24 -0.10 8.90
CA VAL A 41 -2.07 -0.82 9.40
C VAL A 41 -1.78 -0.39 10.83
N VAL A 42 -1.80 -1.35 11.76
CA VAL A 42 -1.41 -1.14 13.16
C VAL A 42 -0.01 -1.70 13.34
N ILE A 43 0.92 -0.90 13.86
CA ILE A 43 2.33 -1.27 14.04
C ILE A 43 2.61 -1.44 15.53
N PHE A 44 3.16 -2.60 15.88
CA PHE A 44 3.58 -2.93 17.23
C PHE A 44 5.10 -2.85 17.32
N GLY A 45 5.60 -2.16 18.35
CA GLY A 45 7.03 -2.06 18.63
C GLY A 45 7.62 -3.39 19.11
N HIS A 46 8.91 -3.38 19.39
CA HIS A 46 9.57 -4.53 20.02
C HIS A 46 8.93 -4.82 21.38
N GLY A 47 8.37 -6.03 21.52
CA GLY A 47 7.67 -6.46 22.73
C GLY A 47 6.14 -6.54 22.62
N GLY A 48 5.56 -6.29 21.44
CA GLY A 48 4.13 -6.52 21.19
C GLY A 48 3.19 -5.47 21.78
N VAL A 49 3.75 -4.43 22.42
CA VAL A 49 3.00 -3.23 22.80
C VAL A 49 3.04 -2.29 21.61
N SER A 50 1.87 -1.80 21.20
CA SER A 50 1.80 -0.74 20.21
C SER A 50 2.50 0.49 20.80
N GLU A 51 3.54 0.96 20.11
CA GLU A 51 3.97 2.35 20.33
C GLU A 51 2.78 3.19 19.87
N LEU A 52 2.01 3.67 20.83
CA LEU A 52 0.80 4.43 20.59
C LEU A 52 1.17 5.70 19.82
N ARG A 53 1.24 5.61 18.50
CA ARG A 53 1.17 6.79 17.64
C ARG A 53 -0.26 7.27 17.75
N VAL A 54 -0.46 8.32 18.55
CA VAL A 54 -1.68 9.11 18.51
C VAL A 54 -1.82 9.58 17.06
N PHE A 55 -2.67 8.92 16.28
CA PHE A 55 -2.94 9.33 14.90
C PHE A 55 -3.43 10.78 14.96
N PRO A 56 -2.74 11.76 14.33
CA PRO A 56 -3.45 12.97 13.97
C PRO A 56 -4.57 12.52 13.03
N GLN A 57 -5.82 12.84 13.36
CA GLN A 57 -6.94 12.73 12.42
C GLN A 57 -6.71 13.77 11.30
N ALA A 58 -5.76 13.50 10.41
CA ALA A 58 -5.62 14.25 9.17
C ALA A 58 -6.60 13.64 8.19
N VAL A 59 -7.80 14.21 8.16
CA VAL A 59 -8.78 13.98 7.09
C VAL A 59 -8.16 14.56 5.82
N VAL A 60 -7.54 13.70 5.00
CA VAL A 60 -7.16 14.08 3.64
C VAL A 60 -8.38 13.93 2.77
N ASP A 61 -8.86 15.06 2.24
CA ASP A 61 -9.90 15.09 1.21
C ASP A 61 -9.34 14.36 -0.01
N VAL A 62 -9.92 13.21 -0.35
CA VAL A 62 -9.58 12.42 -1.53
C VAL A 62 -10.30 13.05 -2.73
N GLY A 63 -9.94 14.30 -3.02
CA GLY A 63 -10.22 14.97 -4.27
C GLY A 63 -8.91 15.06 -5.06
N ASP A 64 -8.92 14.58 -6.29
CA ASP A 64 -7.89 14.82 -7.31
C ASP A 64 -6.67 13.90 -7.31
N TYR A 65 -6.89 12.57 -7.33
CA TYR A 65 -6.01 11.72 -8.13
C TYR A 65 -6.62 11.59 -9.53
N ALA A 66 -6.00 12.26 -10.51
CA ALA A 66 -6.30 12.00 -11.91
C ALA A 66 -5.90 10.55 -12.21
N THR A 67 -6.88 9.67 -12.42
CA THR A 67 -6.67 8.36 -13.04
C THR A 67 -6.16 8.60 -14.45
N GLY A 68 -4.86 8.39 -14.66
CA GLY A 68 -4.29 8.33 -16.01
C GLY A 68 -4.91 7.16 -16.76
N GLU A 69 -5.69 7.45 -17.79
CA GLU A 69 -6.16 6.47 -18.76
C GLU A 69 -4.93 5.97 -19.52
N GLU A 70 -4.60 4.68 -19.40
CA GLU A 70 -3.61 4.03 -20.26
C GLU A 70 -4.28 3.75 -21.62
N GLU A 71 -3.80 4.40 -22.68
CA GLU A 71 -4.22 4.15 -24.06
C GLU A 71 -3.81 2.72 -24.49
N GLU A 72 -4.78 1.91 -24.92
CA GLU A 72 -4.53 0.60 -25.54
C GLU A 72 -3.97 0.79 -26.96
N GLU A 73 -2.67 0.49 -27.18
CA GLU A 73 -2.14 0.30 -28.54
C GLU A 73 -2.56 -1.07 -29.08
N GLU A 74 -3.58 -1.10 -29.96
CA GLU A 74 -3.84 -2.21 -30.87
C GLU A 74 -2.81 -2.21 -32.03
N GLU A 75 -1.74 -2.99 -31.93
CA GLU A 75 -0.95 -3.36 -33.11
C GLU A 75 -1.58 -4.55 -33.84
N LYS A 76 -2.16 -4.20 -34.98
CA LYS A 76 -2.86 -5.05 -35.95
C LYS A 76 -1.89 -6.02 -36.63
N ASN A 77 -2.17 -7.31 -36.49
CA ASN A 77 -1.57 -8.38 -37.30
C ASN A 77 -1.68 -8.07 -38.80
N LYS A 78 -0.57 -8.09 -39.53
CA LYS A 78 -0.57 -8.18 -41.00
C LYS A 78 0.23 -9.39 -41.45
N SER A 79 -0.49 -10.48 -41.69
CA SER A 79 -0.06 -11.57 -42.56
C SER A 79 -0.39 -11.16 -44.00
N ASN A 80 0.64 -10.99 -44.83
CA ASN A 80 0.68 -11.33 -46.26
C ASN A 80 2.08 -11.07 -46.82
#